data_AF-A0A0H5RGW7-F1
#
_entry.id   AF-A0A0H5RGW7-F1
#
_cell.length_a   1.000
_cell.length_b   1.000
_cell.length_c   1.000
_cell.angle_alpha   90.00
_cell.angle_beta   90.00
_cell.angle_gamma   90.00
#
_symmetry.space_group_name_H-M   'P 1'
#
loop_
_entity.id
_entity.type
_entity.pdbx_description
1 polymer ?
#
loop_
_entity_poly.entity_id
_entity_poly.type
_entity_poly.pdbx_seq_one_letter_code
_entity_poly.pdbx_strand_id
1 'polypeptide(L)'
;KLHKPTLNAEMTDTVDEGGESNVPTHLFHCTGQKAGMSTIDMQKTHQVIYQASKDSAYYKHQEQQAQRVSNQLERVKEKISSITEREKQAATDHTAKLMNNLRQGMQLNRTWICIDLDMFYASAPNSFSK
;
A
#
# COMPACT_ATOMS: atom_id res chain seq x y z
N LYS A 1 2.31 30.06 18.47
CA LYS A 1 2.65 29.77 17.05
C LYS A 1 2.27 28.31 16.78
N LEU A 2 1.03 28.07 16.34
CA LEU A 2 0.53 26.71 16.09
C LEU A 2 1.12 26.20 14.77
N HIS A 3 1.81 25.07 14.83
CA HIS A 3 2.33 24.37 13.66
C HIS A 3 1.14 23.88 12.83
N LYS A 4 0.95 24.43 11.63
CA LYS A 4 -0.03 23.89 10.67
C LYS A 4 0.46 22.50 10.26
N PRO A 5 -0.36 21.44 10.36
CA PRO A 5 0.01 20.16 9.77
C PRO A 5 -0.09 20.32 8.26
N THR A 6 1.06 20.34 7.59
CA THR A 6 1.16 20.18 6.14
C THR A 6 0.63 18.79 5.80
N LEU A 7 -0.62 18.71 5.34
CA LEU A 7 -1.15 17.51 4.69
C LEU A 7 -0.63 17.45 3.25
N ASN A 8 0.69 17.34 3.11
CA ASN A 8 1.33 16.73 1.96
C ASN A 8 1.91 15.42 2.47
N ALA A 9 1.03 14.49 2.85
CA ALA A 9 1.38 13.08 2.70
C ALA A 9 1.19 12.81 1.22
N GLU A 10 2.19 13.18 0.43
CA GLU A 10 2.46 12.43 -0.79
C GLU A 10 2.59 10.99 -0.32
N MET A 11 1.53 10.23 -0.50
CA MET A 11 1.66 8.79 -0.66
C MET A 11 2.37 8.68 -2.00
N THR A 12 3.68 8.88 -1.94
CA THR A 12 4.57 8.49 -3.00
C THR A 12 4.29 7.00 -3.12
N ASP A 13 3.58 6.61 -4.18
CA ASP A 13 4.08 5.48 -4.93
C ASP A 13 5.58 5.72 -4.96
N THR A 14 6.34 4.89 -4.27
CA THR A 14 7.77 4.80 -4.48
C THR A 14 7.90 4.36 -5.93
N VAL A 15 7.79 5.32 -6.83
CA VAL A 15 8.26 5.23 -8.20
C VAL A 15 9.75 5.05 -7.98
N ASP A 16 10.15 3.79 -8.02
CA ASP A 16 11.54 3.38 -8.03
C ASP A 16 12.15 3.97 -9.30
N GLU A 17 12.61 5.22 -9.19
CA GLU A 17 13.46 5.85 -10.19
C GLU A 17 14.81 5.13 -10.15
N GLY A 18 14.92 4.05 -10.92
CA GLY A 18 16.07 3.17 -10.87
C GLY A 18 16.10 2.06 -11.93
N GLY A 19 16.05 2.43 -13.21
CA GLY A 19 16.41 1.56 -14.34
C GLY A 19 15.23 0.88 -15.04
N GLU A 20 15.14 1.10 -16.36
CA GLU A 20 14.19 0.43 -17.27
C GLU A 20 14.37 -1.09 -17.26
N SER A 21 13.76 -1.77 -16.30
CA SER A 21 13.37 -3.15 -16.46
C SER A 21 11.89 -3.16 -16.88
N ASN A 22 11.59 -3.68 -18.08
CA ASN A 22 10.24 -3.78 -18.63
C ASN A 22 9.42 -4.89 -17.91
N VAL A 23 9.62 -5.02 -16.59
CA VAL A 23 9.04 -6.07 -15.75
C VAL A 23 7.80 -5.48 -15.07
N PRO A 24 6.60 -6.04 -15.31
CA PRO A 24 5.37 -5.52 -14.72
C PRO A 24 5.26 -5.92 -13.24
N THR A 25 5.93 -5.15 -12.38
CA THR A 25 6.04 -5.39 -10.93
C THR A 25 4.68 -5.39 -10.23
N HIS A 26 3.76 -4.52 -10.67
CA HIS A 26 2.42 -4.35 -10.09
C HIS A 26 1.50 -5.60 -10.22
N LEU A 27 1.85 -6.57 -11.07
CA LEU A 27 1.07 -7.80 -11.24
C LEU A 27 1.33 -8.82 -10.13
N PHE A 28 2.37 -8.61 -9.33
CA PHE A 28 2.79 -9.53 -8.28
C PHE A 28 2.94 -8.79 -6.95
N HIS A 29 2.46 -9.41 -5.88
CA HIS A 29 2.68 -8.87 -4.53
C HIS A 29 3.96 -9.47 -3.94
N CYS A 30 5.07 -8.77 -4.13
CA CYS A 30 6.34 -9.07 -3.46
C CYS A 30 6.94 -7.76 -2.96
N THR A 31 6.93 -7.57 -1.63
CA THR A 31 7.40 -6.34 -0.99
C THR A 31 8.54 -6.65 -0.03
N GLY A 32 9.54 -5.76 0.02
CA GLY A 32 10.60 -5.78 1.04
C GLY A 32 10.17 -5.19 2.38
N GLN A 33 8.92 -4.74 2.49
CA GLN A 33 8.35 -4.10 3.68
C GLN A 33 7.88 -5.15 4.71
N LYS A 34 8.77 -6.08 5.05
CA LYS A 34 8.58 -7.07 6.12
C LYS A 34 9.81 -7.08 7.02
N ALA A 35 9.62 -7.42 8.30
CA ALA A 35 10.72 -7.58 9.23
C ALA A 35 11.76 -8.55 8.67
N GLY A 36 13.04 -8.16 8.69
CA GLY A 36 14.14 -8.97 8.16
C GLY A 36 14.30 -8.99 6.63
N MET A 37 13.51 -8.23 5.86
CA MET A 37 13.60 -8.21 4.38
C MET A 37 14.23 -6.93 3.79
N SER A 38 14.77 -6.04 4.63
CA SER A 38 15.26 -4.72 4.21
C SER A 38 16.51 -4.75 3.31
N THR A 39 17.25 -5.86 3.27
CA THR A 39 18.49 -5.98 2.49
C THR A 39 18.30 -6.71 1.14
N ILE A 40 17.08 -7.03 0.75
CA ILE A 40 16.80 -7.81 -0.46
C ILE A 40 16.75 -6.91 -1.68
N ASP A 41 17.43 -7.32 -2.76
CA ASP A 41 17.34 -6.69 -4.07
C ASP A 41 15.97 -6.99 -4.72
N MET A 42 15.05 -6.03 -4.61
CA MET A 42 13.68 -6.18 -5.10
C MET A 42 13.60 -6.23 -6.63
N GLN A 43 14.46 -5.50 -7.33
CA GLN A 43 14.50 -5.50 -8.80
C GLN A 43 14.81 -6.90 -9.33
N LYS A 44 15.88 -7.53 -8.84
CA LYS A 44 16.22 -8.92 -9.22
C LYS A 44 15.13 -9.90 -8.81
N THR A 45 14.54 -9.73 -7.63
CA THR A 45 13.47 -10.59 -7.13
C THR A 45 12.26 -10.55 -8.05
N HIS A 46 11.81 -9.36 -8.45
CA HIS A 46 10.70 -9.18 -9.38
C HIS A 46 11.00 -9.74 -10.76
N GLN A 47 12.24 -9.58 -11.25
CA GLN A 47 12.65 -10.18 -12.52
C GLN A 47 12.55 -11.71 -12.49
N VAL A 48 13.01 -12.35 -11.41
CA VAL A 48 12.91 -13.81 -11.23
C VAL A 48 11.44 -14.25 -11.19
N ILE A 49 10.60 -13.56 -10.41
CA ILE A 49 9.17 -13.87 -10.31
C ILE A 49 8.48 -13.77 -11.66
N TYR A 50 8.76 -12.69 -12.41
CA TYR A 50 8.18 -12.49 -13.73
C TYR A 50 8.59 -13.58 -14.71
N GLN A 51 9.88 -13.89 -14.80
CA GLN A 51 10.36 -14.95 -15.71
C GLN A 51 9.77 -16.32 -15.36
N ALA A 52 9.58 -16.62 -14.08
CA ALA A 52 8.97 -17.88 -13.64
C ALA A 52 7.44 -17.93 -13.91
N SER A 53 6.77 -16.77 -13.99
CA SER A 53 5.30 -16.71 -13.96
C SER A 53 4.64 -16.26 -15.26
N LYS A 54 5.36 -15.61 -16.18
CA LYS A 54 4.80 -14.93 -17.38
C LYS A 54 3.89 -15.80 -18.26
N ASP A 55 4.15 -17.09 -18.35
CA ASP A 55 3.37 -18.01 -19.20
C ASP A 55 2.22 -18.70 -18.46
N SER A 56 2.03 -18.38 -17.17
CA SER A 56 1.00 -18.99 -16.33
C SER A 56 -0.39 -18.42 -16.59
N ALA A 57 -1.42 -19.24 -16.32
CA ALA A 57 -2.80 -18.75 -16.28
C ALA A 57 -3.01 -17.66 -15.22
N TYR A 58 -2.24 -17.73 -14.12
CA TYR A 58 -2.25 -16.71 -13.07
C TYR A 58 -1.80 -15.35 -13.60
N TYR A 59 -0.71 -15.29 -14.36
CA TYR A 59 -0.21 -14.05 -14.94
C TYR A 59 -1.25 -13.37 -15.85
N LYS A 60 -1.86 -14.13 -16.77
CA LYS A 60 -2.94 -13.62 -17.63
C LYS A 60 -4.13 -13.08 -16.83
N HIS A 61 -4.49 -13.75 -15.73
CA HIS A 61 -5.53 -13.27 -14.84
C HIS A 61 -5.14 -11.96 -14.14
N GLN A 62 -3.90 -11.84 -13.67
CA GLN A 62 -3.40 -10.60 -13.06
C GLN A 62 -3.39 -9.44 -14.06
N GLU A 63 -3.00 -9.67 -15.32
CA GLU A 63 -3.07 -8.65 -16.37
C GLU A 63 -4.51 -8.14 -16.58
N GLN A 64 -5.49 -9.05 -16.63
CA GLN A 64 -6.90 -8.67 -16.76
C GLN A 64 -7.39 -7.85 -15.56
N GLN A 65 -6.95 -8.22 -14.34
CA GLN A 65 -7.28 -7.48 -13.12
C GLN A 65 -6.63 -6.09 -13.11
N ALA A 66 -5.37 -5.99 -13.51
CA ALA A 66 -4.66 -4.71 -13.63
C ALA A 66 -5.34 -3.79 -14.64
N GLN A 67 -5.79 -4.31 -15.78
CA GLN A 67 -6.54 -3.51 -16.76
C GLN A 67 -7.85 -2.97 -16.17
N ARG A 68 -8.58 -3.77 -15.38
CA ARG A 68 -9.81 -3.32 -14.70
C ARG A 68 -9.52 -2.18 -13.72
N VAL A 69 -8.45 -2.31 -12.94
CA VAL A 69 -8.03 -1.27 -11.99
C VAL A 69 -7.60 0.00 -12.73
N SER A 70 -6.83 -0.13 -13.82
CA SER A 70 -6.43 1.01 -14.66
C SER A 70 -7.65 1.76 -15.22
N ASN A 71 -8.66 1.03 -15.71
CA ASN A 71 -9.89 1.64 -16.20
C ASN A 71 -10.66 2.36 -15.08
N GLN A 72 -10.64 1.84 -13.85
CA GLN A 72 -11.23 2.49 -12.69
C GLN A 72 -10.45 3.74 -12.29
N LEU A 73 -9.12 3.70 -12.37
CA LEU A 73 -8.24 4.82 -12.07
C LEU A 73 -8.55 6.01 -13.00
N GLU A 74 -8.72 5.76 -14.29
CA GLU A 74 -9.08 6.83 -15.25
C GLU A 74 -10.42 7.49 -14.88
N ARG A 75 -11.43 6.69 -14.52
CA ARG A 75 -12.72 7.24 -14.04
C ARG A 75 -12.57 8.06 -12.76
N VAL A 76 -11.64 7.68 -11.87
CA VAL A 76 -11.37 8.43 -10.65
C VAL A 76 -10.65 9.74 -10.99
N LYS A 77 -9.66 9.73 -11.90
CA LYS A 77 -8.97 10.93 -12.37
C LYS A 77 -9.92 11.93 -13.02
N GLU A 78 -10.81 11.47 -13.89
CA GLU A 78 -11.86 12.29 -14.50
C GLU A 78 -12.73 12.95 -13.43
N LYS A 79 -13.20 12.18 -12.43
CA LYS A 79 -13.97 12.73 -11.32
C LYS A 79 -13.20 13.74 -10.50
N ILE A 80 -11.91 13.51 -10.24
CA ILE A 80 -11.06 14.46 -9.52
C ILE A 80 -10.95 15.77 -10.30
N SER A 81 -10.79 15.69 -11.63
CA SER A 81 -10.69 16.88 -12.48
C SER A 81 -11.98 17.71 -12.54
N SER A 82 -13.15 17.10 -12.28
CA SER A 82 -14.43 17.79 -12.26
C SER A 82 -14.78 18.41 -10.90
N ILE A 83 -13.97 18.21 -9.87
CA ILE A 83 -14.21 18.79 -8.54
C ILE A 83 -13.91 20.29 -8.57
N THR A 84 -14.86 21.09 -8.09
CA THR A 84 -14.69 22.53 -7.96
C THR A 84 -13.96 22.91 -6.66
N GLU A 85 -13.29 24.07 -6.65
CA GLU A 85 -12.67 24.60 -5.43
C GLU A 85 -13.68 24.84 -4.30
N ARG A 86 -14.94 25.17 -4.63
CA ARG A 86 -16.01 25.32 -3.63
C ARG A 86 -16.32 23.99 -2.95
N GLU A 87 -16.45 22.90 -3.70
CA GLU A 87 -16.69 21.55 -3.15
C GLU A 87 -15.51 21.08 -2.30
N LYS A 88 -14.28 21.35 -2.77
CA LYS A 88 -13.06 21.05 -2.03
C LYS A 88 -13.00 21.79 -0.70
N GLN A 89 -13.35 23.08 -0.68
CA GLN A 89 -13.41 23.86 0.56
C GLN A 89 -14.49 23.34 1.50
N ALA A 90 -15.70 23.05 0.99
CA ALA A 90 -16.78 22.50 1.79
C ALA A 90 -16.41 21.14 2.41
N ALA A 91 -15.76 20.26 1.65
CA ALA A 91 -15.24 18.98 2.14
C ALA A 91 -14.15 19.17 3.21
N THR A 92 -13.25 20.14 3.02
CA THR A 92 -12.20 20.49 4.00
C THR A 92 -12.82 20.97 5.32
N ASP A 93 -13.82 21.84 5.26
CA ASP A 93 -14.49 22.36 6.46
C ASP A 93 -15.26 21.25 7.19
N HIS A 94 -15.92 20.36 6.44
CA HIS A 94 -16.63 19.22 6.99
C HIS A 94 -15.67 18.23 7.67
N THR A 95 -14.56 17.89 7.02
CA THR A 95 -13.55 16.97 7.57
C THR A 95 -12.86 17.55 8.80
N ALA A 96 -12.60 18.87 8.83
CA ALA A 96 -12.04 19.55 10.02
C ALA A 96 -12.98 19.44 11.24
N LYS A 97 -14.30 19.63 11.03
CA LYS A 97 -15.31 19.45 12.10
C LYS A 97 -15.33 18.00 12.60
N LEU A 98 -15.33 17.03 11.69
CA LEU A 98 -15.31 15.61 12.04
C LEU A 98 -14.04 15.25 12.82
N MET A 99 -12.87 15.75 12.39
CA MET A 99 -11.60 15.53 13.07
C MET A 99 -11.63 16.07 14.50
N ASN A 100 -12.20 17.26 14.70
CA ASN A 100 -12.35 17.84 16.04
C ASN A 100 -13.25 16.97 16.94
N ASN A 101 -14.37 16.47 16.41
CA ASN A 101 -15.27 15.59 17.16
C ASN A 101 -14.57 14.28 17.57
N LEU A 102 -13.83 13.66 16.64
CA LEU A 102 -13.06 12.44 16.92
C LEU A 102 -11.99 12.69 17.99
N ARG A 103 -11.31 13.84 17.94
CA ARG A 103 -10.30 14.23 18.94
C ARG A 103 -10.90 14.46 20.32
N GLN A 104 -12.06 15.08 20.42
CA GLN A 104 -12.74 15.30 21.70
C GLN A 104 -13.14 13.98 22.39
N GLY A 105 -13.52 12.97 21.60
CA GLY A 105 -13.85 11.64 22.10
C GLY A 105 -12.63 10.74 22.35
N MET A 106 -11.42 11.15 21.98
CA MET A 106 -10.24 10.31 22.00
C MET A 106 -9.81 10.00 23.44
N GLN A 107 -9.89 8.71 23.82
CA GLN A 107 -9.48 8.23 25.13
C GLN A 107 -8.07 7.62 25.06
N LEU A 108 -7.12 8.20 25.79
CA LEU A 108 -5.72 7.74 25.85
C LEU A 108 -5.39 6.99 27.15
N ASN A 109 -6.39 6.67 27.95
CA ASN A 109 -6.25 6.01 29.24
C ASN A 109 -6.16 4.48 29.17
N ARG A 110 -6.01 3.91 27.98
CA ARG A 110 -5.95 2.47 27.74
C ARG A 110 -4.56 2.06 27.26
N THR A 111 -4.05 0.96 27.80
CA THR A 111 -2.85 0.31 27.27
C THR A 111 -3.27 -0.78 26.30
N TRP A 112 -2.81 -0.67 25.06
CA TRP A 112 -3.02 -1.68 24.02
C TRP A 112 -1.74 -2.48 23.86
N ILE A 113 -1.83 -3.79 24.04
CA ILE A 113 -0.71 -4.71 23.84
C ILE A 113 -1.02 -5.51 22.58
N CYS A 114 -0.18 -5.35 21.55
CA CYS A 114 -0.22 -6.18 20.35
C CYS A 114 0.92 -7.21 20.47
N ILE A 115 0.59 -8.50 20.46
CA ILE A 115 1.57 -9.58 20.46
C ILE A 115 1.61 -10.12 19.04
N ASP A 116 2.77 -9.97 18.39
CA ASP A 116 3.06 -10.58 17.10
C ASP A 116 4.02 -11.76 17.32
N LEU A 117 3.78 -12.87 16.62
CA LEU A 117 4.56 -14.09 16.76
C LEU A 117 5.49 -14.26 15.56
N ASP A 118 6.80 -14.28 15.83
CA ASP A 118 7.82 -14.39 14.79
C ASP A 118 7.67 -15.67 13.98
N MET A 119 7.46 -15.49 12.67
CA MET A 119 7.35 -16.58 11.69
C MET A 119 6.46 -17.73 12.17
N PHE A 120 5.30 -17.44 12.78
CA PHE A 120 4.44 -18.39 13.51
C PHE A 120 4.34 -19.82 12.91
N TYR A 121 4.05 -19.93 11.61
CA TYR A 121 3.91 -21.23 10.95
C TYR A 121 5.23 -21.93 10.60
N ALA A 122 6.32 -21.19 10.47
CA ALA A 122 7.64 -21.71 10.14
C ALA A 122 8.52 -21.94 11.38
N SER A 123 8.18 -21.33 12.52
CA SER A 123 8.87 -21.50 13.80
C SER A 123 8.39 -22.72 14.60
N ALA A 124 7.32 -23.39 14.15
CA ALA A 124 6.90 -24.67 14.72
C ALA A 124 8.03 -25.70 14.57
N PRO A 125 8.58 -26.23 15.69
CA PRO A 125 9.75 -27.08 15.65
C PRO A 125 9.47 -28.42 14.97
N ASN A 126 10.46 -28.89 14.21
CA ASN A 126 10.60 -30.26 13.70
C ASN A 126 10.68 -31.34 14.81
N SER A 127 10.20 -31.07 16.03
CA SER A 127 10.28 -31.94 17.21
C SER A 127 9.10 -32.91 17.34
N PHE A 128 8.60 -33.41 16.21
CA PHE A 128 7.83 -34.67 16.16
C PHE A 128 8.68 -35.79 15.55
N SER A 129 9.93 -35.92 16.01
CA SER A 129 10.66 -37.18 15.94
C SER A 129 10.36 -37.93 17.23
N LYS A 130 9.47 -38.92 17.16
CA LYS A 130 9.37 -39.97 18.19
C LYS A 130 10.59 -40.88 18.12
#